data_AF-A0A349U4S1-F1
#
_entry.id   AF-A0A349U4S1-F1
#
_cell.length_a   1.000
_cell.length_b   1.000
_cell.length_c   1.000
_cell.angle_alpha   90.00
_cell.angle_beta   90.00
_cell.angle_gamma   90.00
#
_symmetry.space_group_name_H-M   'P 1'
#
loop_
_entity.id
_entity.type
_entity.pdbx_description
1 polymer ?
#
loop_
_entity_poly.entity_id
_entity_poly.type
_entity_poly.pdbx_seq_one_letter_code
_entity_poly.pdbx_strand_id
1 'polypeptide(L)' 'MAINADGVFEGGGVKGIGLVGAVAGIEEAGYEFENMAGTSVGAIVAALLAVDYKAEVLP' A
#
# COMPACT_ATOMS: atom_id res chain seq x y z
N MET A 1 -4.92 -16.78 9.13
CA MET A 1 -5.93 -16.54 8.09
C MET A 1 -5.87 -15.04 7.87
N ALA A 2 -5.25 -14.60 6.78
CA ALA A 2 -5.15 -13.17 6.49
C ALA A 2 -6.55 -12.62 6.20
N ILE A 3 -6.78 -11.37 6.60
CA ILE A 3 -8.02 -10.67 6.25
C ILE A 3 -7.72 -9.89 4.97
N ASN A 4 -8.43 -10.24 3.89
CA ASN A 4 -8.24 -9.58 2.61
C ASN A 4 -8.88 -8.19 2.63
N ALA A 5 -8.22 -7.23 1.99
CA ALA A 5 -8.71 -5.86 1.82
C ALA A 5 -8.50 -5.33 0.40
N ASP A 6 -9.36 -4.41 -0.01
CA ASP A 6 -9.20 -3.63 -1.24
C ASP A 6 -8.57 -2.26 -0.90
N GLY A 7 -7.43 -1.95 -1.51
CA GLY A 7 -6.68 -0.72 -1.28
C GLY A 7 -6.97 0.36 -2.33
N VAL A 8 -7.46 1.53 -1.90
CA VAL A 8 -7.63 2.70 -2.77
C VAL A 8 -6.72 3.84 -2.30
N PHE A 9 -5.72 4.16 -3.11
CA PHE A 9 -4.65 5.11 -2.78
C PHE A 9 -4.82 6.43 -3.53
N GLU A 10 -5.22 7.48 -2.81
CA GLU A 10 -5.38 8.82 -3.37
C GLU A 10 -4.03 9.47 -3.73
N GLY A 11 -3.98 10.18 -4.85
CA GLY A 11 -2.84 11.02 -5.22
C GLY A 11 -2.72 12.26 -4.32
N GLY A 12 -1.49 12.59 -3.88
CA GLY A 12 -1.25 13.74 -2.99
C GLY A 12 0.12 14.41 -3.15
N GLY A 13 0.81 14.16 -4.26
CA GLY A 13 2.17 14.67 -4.49
C GLY A 13 3.18 14.13 -3.47
N VAL A 14 4.03 15.01 -2.92
CA VAL A 14 5.10 14.63 -1.96
C VAL A 14 4.56 13.99 -0.66
N LYS A 15 3.29 14.23 -0.32
CA LYS A 15 2.63 13.60 0.83
C LYS A 15 2.40 12.09 0.66
N GLY A 16 2.65 11.55 -0.53
CA GLY A 16 2.57 10.11 -0.81
C GLY A 16 3.49 9.25 0.06
N ILE A 17 4.52 9.81 0.69
CA ILE A 17 5.32 9.08 1.68
C ILE A 17 4.49 8.62 2.90
N GLY A 18 3.41 9.35 3.22
CA GLY A 18 2.46 8.94 4.25
C GLY A 18 1.66 7.68 3.87
N LEU A 19 1.46 7.43 2.57
CA LEU A 19 0.80 6.21 2.10
C LEU A 19 1.65 4.97 2.41
N VAL A 20 2.98 5.09 2.34
CA VAL A 20 3.89 3.98 2.69
C VAL A 20 3.74 3.61 4.16
N GLY A 21 3.70 4.60 5.06
CA GLY A 21 3.46 4.34 6.48
C GLY A 21 2.08 3.75 6.77
N ALA A 22 1.05 4.18 6.04
CA ALA A 22 -0.29 3.62 6.16
C ALA A 22 -0.35 2.16 5.70
N VAL A 23 0.33 1.82 4.61
CA VAL A 23 0.46 0.44 4.12
C VAL A 23 1.17 -0.43 5.16
N ALA A 24 2.29 0.02 5.71
CA ALA A 24 3.01 -0.73 6.75
C ALA A 24 2.11 -1.03 7.97
N GLY A 25 1.34 -0.04 8.44
CA GLY A 25 0.40 -0.26 9.55
C GLY A 25 -0.74 -1.24 9.21
N ILE A 26 -1.16 -1.31 7.95
CA ILE A 26 -2.17 -2.28 7.49
C ILE A 26 -1.57 -3.69 7.42
N GLU A 27 -0.35 -3.83 6.90
CA GLU A 27 0.39 -5.11 6.87
C GLU A 27 0.66 -5.62 8.29
N GLU A 28 1.12 -4.76 9.21
CA GLU A 28 1.32 -5.08 10.63
C GLU A 28 0.03 -5.53 11.34
N ALA A 29 -1.12 -5.00 10.92
CA ALA A 29 -2.43 -5.40 11.43
C ALA A 29 -2.93 -6.75 10.87
N GLY A 30 -2.16 -7.40 9.98
CA GLY A 30 -2.45 -8.73 9.44
C GLY A 30 -3.38 -8.74 8.23
N TYR A 31 -3.51 -7.61 7.54
CA TYR A 31 -4.27 -7.52 6.29
C TYR A 31 -3.38 -7.80 5.08
N GLU A 32 -3.98 -8.39 4.04
CA GLU A 32 -3.36 -8.55 2.73
C GLU A 32 -4.21 -7.84 1.67
N PHE A 33 -3.56 -7.12 0.75
CA PHE A 33 -4.25 -6.41 -0.33
C PHE A 33 -4.57 -7.36 -1.48
N GLU A 34 -5.85 -7.53 -1.79
CA GLU A 34 -6.32 -8.40 -2.89
C GLU A 34 -6.55 -7.59 -4.17
N ASN A 35 -7.23 -6.45 -4.08
CA ASN A 35 -7.40 -5.51 -5.19
C ASN A 35 -6.84 -4.13 -4.82
N MET A 36 -6.24 -3.45 -5.80
CA MET A 36 -5.60 -2.15 -5.57
C MET A 36 -5.89 -1.18 -6.71
N ALA A 37 -6.16 0.07 -6.35
CA ALA A 37 -6.32 1.17 -7.28
C ALA A 37 -5.66 2.42 -6.72
N GLY A 38 -5.13 3.28 -7.60
CA GLY A 38 -4.59 4.56 -7.15
C GLY A 38 -4.43 5.57 -8.26
N THR A 39 -4.24 6.83 -7.88
CA THR A 39 -4.03 7.94 -8.81
C THR A 39 -2.70 8.64 -8.53
N SER A 40 -1.95 9.02 -9.58
CA SER A 40 -0.63 9.67 -9.45
C SER A 40 0.32 8.89 -8.51
N VAL A 41 0.79 9.49 -7.40
CA VAL A 41 1.64 8.80 -6.41
C VAL A 41 0.96 7.57 -5.80
N GLY A 42 -0.37 7.58 -5.63
CA GLY A 42 -1.11 6.41 -5.16
C GLY A 42 -1.11 5.26 -6.18
N ALA A 43 -1.07 5.56 -7.49
CA ALA A 43 -0.95 4.55 -8.53
C ALA A 43 0.42 3.84 -8.47
N ILE A 44 1.47 4.58 -8.11
CA ILE A 44 2.82 4.03 -7.93
C ILE A 44 2.84 3.07 -6.74
N VAL A 45 2.26 3.48 -5.59
CA VAL A 45 2.14 2.63 -4.40
C VAL A 45 1.35 1.35 -4.73
N ALA A 46 0.19 1.49 -5.37
CA ALA A 46 -0.63 0.35 -5.80
C ALA A 46 0.15 -0.61 -6.72
N ALA A 47 0.91 -0.09 -7.68
CA ALA A 47 1.69 -0.90 -8.62
C ALA A 47 2.84 -1.65 -7.94
N LEU A 48 3.50 -1.04 -6.95
CA LEU A 48 4.56 -1.68 -6.16
C LEU A 48 3.99 -2.82 -5.31
N LEU A 49 2.89 -2.55 -4.60
CA LEU A 49 2.21 -3.57 -3.81
C LEU A 49 1.71 -4.75 -4.67
N ALA A 50 1.23 -4.48 -5.89
CA ALA A 50 0.77 -5.51 -6.83
C ALA A 50 1.89 -6.48 -7.28
N VAL A 51 3.16 -6.12 -7.12
CA VAL A 51 4.31 -7.00 -7.39
C VAL A 51 4.95 -7.54 -6.11
N ASP A 52 4.19 -7.55 -5.01
CA ASP A 52 4.60 -8.04 -3.68
C ASP A 52 5.77 -7.25 -3.07
N TYR A 53 5.89 -5.96 -3.45
CA TYR A 53 6.83 -5.05 -2.82
C TYR A 53 6.26 -4.57 -1.48
N LYS A 54 6.75 -5.16 -0.39
CA LYS A 54 6.26 -4.88 0.97
C LYS A 54 6.71 -3.51 1.46
N ALA A 55 5.90 -2.87 2.30
CA ALA A 55 6.28 -1.57 2.89
C ALA A 55 7.44 -1.73 3.89
N GLU A 56 7.62 -2.92 4.44
CA GLU A 56 8.77 -3.27 5.25
C GLU A 56 10.01 -3.51 4.36
N VAL A 57 10.93 -2.55 4.39
CA VAL A 57 12.31 -2.77 3.92
C VAL A 57 13.04 -3.54 5.02
N LEU A 58 13.35 -4.81 4.76
CA LEU A 58 14.15 -5.68 5.63
C LEU A 58 15.64 -5.22 5.72
N PRO A 59 16.39 -5.67 6.74
CA PRO A 59 17.16 -4.88 7.72
C PRO A 59 18.39 -4.10 7.22
#